data_AF-A0A935RS94-F1
#
_entry.id   AF-A0A935RS94-F1
#
_cell.length_a   1.000
_cell.length_b   1.000
_cell.length_c   1.000
_cell.angle_alpha   90.00
_cell.angle_beta   90.00
_cell.angle_gamma   90.00
#
_symmetry.space_group_name_H-M   'P 1'
#
loop_
_entity.id
_entity.type
_entity.pdbx_description
1 polymer ?
#
loop_
_entity_poly.entity_id
_entity_poly.type
_entity_poly.pdbx_seq_one_letter_code
_entity_poly.pdbx_strand_id
1 'polypeptide(L)'
;MNYQEKIAKVEEAYELVLSGSSFTHIKERLSESGIYQYEIDKILSKCQTLFFEKFEKEIVEDLLNKHQNVRDNYILHSETYEWLTNSGIQKIRNQVNSSIYERLRNGEQIESIAKEVANSFYTESEILNKLQCEQEKDKINEEKKYESTRKYWILQSALSLILGIFNIALSIKFNTVLHLTLGCIFICAALINYIMVDPKMK
;
A
#
# COMPACT_ATOMS: atom_id res chain seq x y z
N MET A 1 -11.15 -5.87 -32.21
CA MET A 1 -9.92 -6.70 -32.21
C MET A 1 -10.13 -7.89 -31.28
N ASN A 2 -9.97 -9.11 -31.80
CA ASN A 2 -10.08 -10.34 -31.03
C ASN A 2 -8.79 -10.62 -30.22
N TYR A 3 -8.79 -11.69 -29.42
CA TYR A 3 -7.65 -12.03 -28.55
C TYR A 3 -6.38 -12.39 -29.33
N GLN A 4 -6.49 -13.14 -30.44
CA GLN A 4 -5.34 -13.55 -31.25
C GLN A 4 -4.69 -12.35 -31.94
N GLU A 5 -5.50 -11.43 -32.47
CA GLU A 5 -5.01 -10.18 -33.07
C GLU A 5 -4.26 -9.32 -32.05
N LYS A 6 -4.72 -9.29 -30.79
CA LYS A 6 -4.01 -8.59 -29.71
C LYS A 6 -2.63 -9.17 -29.45
N ILE A 7 -2.52 -10.50 -29.41
CA ILE A 7 -1.23 -11.19 -29.24
C ILE A 7 -0.30 -10.84 -30.39
N ALA A 8 -0.77 -10.98 -31.64
CA ALA A 8 0.03 -10.70 -32.82
C ALA A 8 0.54 -9.23 -32.84
N LYS A 9 -0.28 -8.28 -32.37
CA LYS A 9 0.13 -6.88 -32.25
C LYS A 9 1.14 -6.61 -31.13
N VAL A 10 1.07 -7.36 -30.04
CA VAL A 10 2.10 -7.31 -28.98
C VAL A 10 3.43 -7.86 -29.50
N GLU A 11 3.40 -8.98 -30.24
CA GLU A 11 4.59 -9.57 -30.86
C GLU A 11 5.20 -8.64 -31.91
N GLU A 12 4.38 -8.04 -32.80
CA GLU A 12 4.83 -7.05 -33.78
C GLU A 12 5.49 -5.85 -33.09
N ALA A 13 4.84 -5.29 -32.06
CA ALA A 13 5.40 -4.18 -31.29
C ALA A 13 6.74 -4.56 -30.64
N TYR A 14 6.81 -5.76 -30.06
CA TYR A 14 8.00 -6.26 -29.39
C TYR A 14 9.19 -6.41 -30.32
N GLU A 15 9.00 -6.99 -31.51
CA GLU A 15 10.03 -7.08 -32.54
C GLU A 15 10.49 -5.69 -33.02
N LEU A 16 9.57 -4.73 -33.14
CA LEU A 16 9.94 -3.35 -33.47
C LEU A 16 10.83 -2.72 -32.40
N VAL A 17 10.55 -2.93 -31.10
CA VAL A 17 11.43 -2.43 -30.03
C VAL A 17 12.81 -3.09 -30.12
N LEU A 18 12.87 -4.42 -30.33
CA LEU A 18 14.14 -5.15 -30.48
C LEU A 18 14.95 -4.69 -31.69
N SER A 19 14.29 -4.23 -32.74
CA SER A 19 14.94 -3.62 -33.91
C SER A 19 15.40 -2.17 -33.69
N GLY A 20 15.14 -1.58 -32.51
CA GLY A 20 15.56 -0.24 -32.14
C GLY A 20 14.50 0.85 -32.27
N SER A 21 13.23 0.50 -32.53
CA SER A 21 12.15 1.48 -32.53
C SER A 21 11.80 1.95 -31.12
N SER A 22 11.43 3.23 -30.97
CA SER A 22 10.94 3.74 -29.69
C SER A 22 9.48 3.35 -29.44
N PHE A 23 9.06 3.33 -28.17
CA PHE A 23 7.65 3.09 -27.82
C PHE A 23 6.73 4.18 -28.40
N THR A 24 7.21 5.42 -28.48
CA THR A 24 6.47 6.52 -29.13
C THR A 24 6.24 6.24 -30.61
N HIS A 25 7.27 5.78 -31.35
CA HIS A 25 7.11 5.45 -32.77
C HIS A 25 6.14 4.27 -32.98
N ILE A 26 6.20 3.26 -32.13
CA ILE A 26 5.27 2.12 -32.18
C ILE A 26 3.84 2.57 -31.91
N LYS A 27 3.64 3.47 -30.94
CA LYS A 27 2.34 4.07 -30.65
C LYS A 27 1.76 4.78 -31.87
N GLU A 28 2.55 5.60 -32.56
CA GLU A 28 2.15 6.31 -33.78
C GLU A 28 1.73 5.33 -34.87
N ARG A 29 2.56 4.31 -35.15
CA ARG A 29 2.26 3.28 -36.15
C ARG A 29 0.99 2.49 -35.84
N LEU A 30 0.76 2.13 -34.58
CA LEU A 30 -0.47 1.46 -34.17
C LEU A 30 -1.70 2.38 -34.35
N SER A 31 -1.56 3.66 -34.05
CA SER A 31 -2.62 4.65 -34.26
C SER A 31 -2.95 4.85 -35.74
N GLU A 32 -1.93 4.92 -36.60
CA GLU A 32 -2.09 5.03 -38.05
C GLU A 32 -2.79 3.80 -38.65
N SER A 33 -2.60 2.63 -38.05
CA SER A 33 -3.30 1.39 -38.43
C SER A 33 -4.78 1.34 -38.00
N GLY A 34 -5.30 2.41 -37.40
CA GLY A 34 -6.71 2.54 -37.00
C GLY A 34 -7.06 1.85 -35.68
N ILE A 35 -6.07 1.50 -34.86
CA ILE A 35 -6.30 0.88 -33.55
C ILE A 35 -6.74 1.95 -32.54
N TYR A 36 -7.77 1.66 -31.75
CA TYR A 36 -8.22 2.55 -30.69
C TYR A 36 -7.16 2.76 -29.61
N GLN A 37 -7.02 4.00 -29.12
CA GLN A 37 -6.03 4.39 -28.10
C GLN A 37 -5.99 3.46 -26.88
N TYR A 38 -7.16 3.07 -26.35
CA TYR A 38 -7.25 2.16 -25.22
C TYR A 38 -6.64 0.77 -25.48
N GLU A 39 -6.73 0.26 -26.72
CA GLU A 39 -6.11 -1.00 -27.10
C GLU A 39 -4.61 -0.83 -27.33
N ILE A 40 -4.18 0.31 -27.87
CA ILE A 40 -2.75 0.65 -28.01
C ILE A 40 -2.07 0.62 -26.64
N ASP A 41 -2.66 1.28 -25.64
CA ASP A 41 -2.07 1.35 -24.29
C ASP A 41 -1.91 -0.05 -23.66
N LYS A 42 -2.86 -0.97 -23.92
CA LYS A 42 -2.74 -2.37 -23.49
C LYS A 42 -1.64 -3.13 -24.22
N ILE A 43 -1.54 -2.96 -25.54
CA ILE A 43 -0.50 -3.58 -26.35
C ILE A 43 0.87 -3.13 -25.87
N LEU A 44 1.06 -1.81 -25.73
CA LEU A 44 2.32 -1.21 -25.30
C LEU A 44 2.69 -1.64 -23.87
N SER A 45 1.74 -1.65 -22.94
CA SER A 45 1.97 -2.12 -21.57
C SER A 45 2.44 -3.57 -21.53
N LYS A 46 1.83 -4.45 -22.34
CA LYS A 46 2.24 -5.86 -22.40
C LYS A 46 3.60 -6.04 -23.09
N CYS A 47 3.84 -5.29 -24.16
CA CYS A 47 5.13 -5.24 -24.86
C CYS A 47 6.25 -4.78 -23.92
N GLN A 48 6.03 -3.71 -23.17
CA GLN A 48 6.93 -3.21 -22.14
C GLN A 48 7.24 -4.27 -21.09
N THR A 49 6.21 -4.98 -20.60
CA THR A 49 6.39 -6.07 -19.64
C THR A 49 7.32 -7.16 -20.18
N LEU A 50 7.06 -7.66 -21.38
CA LEU A 50 7.90 -8.69 -22.03
C LEU A 50 9.32 -8.20 -22.26
N PHE A 51 9.46 -6.93 -22.67
CA PHE A 51 10.75 -6.30 -22.90
C PHE A 51 11.55 -6.17 -21.61
N PHE A 52 10.93 -5.72 -20.53
CA PHE A 52 11.60 -5.67 -19.22
C PHE A 52 11.98 -7.06 -18.74
N GLU A 53 11.08 -8.06 -18.80
CA GLU A 53 11.37 -9.44 -18.38
C GLU A 53 12.60 -10.04 -19.11
N LYS A 54 12.77 -9.72 -20.40
CA LYS A 54 13.94 -10.17 -21.17
C LYS A 54 15.26 -9.59 -20.65
N PHE A 55 15.28 -8.31 -20.28
CA PHE A 55 16.49 -7.59 -19.90
C PHE A 55 16.61 -7.35 -18.39
N GLU A 56 15.65 -7.80 -17.59
CA GLU A 56 15.52 -7.49 -16.16
C GLU A 56 16.79 -7.84 -15.40
N LYS A 57 17.30 -9.05 -15.61
CA LYS A 57 18.48 -9.53 -14.89
C LYS A 57 19.71 -8.67 -15.19
N GLU A 58 19.95 -8.42 -16.48
CA GLU A 58 21.10 -7.67 -16.95
C GLU A 58 21.04 -6.22 -16.45
N ILE A 59 19.90 -5.54 -16.62
CA ILE A 59 19.78 -4.14 -16.18
C ILE A 59 19.87 -3.99 -14.66
N VAL A 60 19.32 -4.93 -13.89
CA VAL A 60 19.39 -4.87 -12.42
C VAL A 60 20.81 -5.14 -11.93
N GLU A 61 21.50 -6.15 -12.48
CA GLU A 61 22.90 -6.42 -12.15
C GLU A 61 23.80 -5.24 -12.50
N ASP A 62 23.61 -4.62 -13.67
CA ASP A 62 24.39 -3.46 -14.10
C ASP A 62 24.18 -2.24 -13.21
N LEU A 63 22.92 -1.95 -12.87
CA LEU A 63 22.57 -0.84 -11.96
C LEU A 63 23.24 -1.04 -10.59
N LEU A 64 23.21 -2.25 -10.04
CA LEU A 64 23.79 -2.54 -8.72
C LEU A 64 25.32 -2.57 -8.74
N ASN A 65 25.94 -3.07 -9.82
CA ASN A 65 27.39 -3.27 -9.90
C ASN A 65 28.17 -2.06 -10.44
N LYS A 66 27.52 -0.90 -10.66
CA LYS A 66 28.14 0.33 -11.20
C LYS A 66 28.87 0.12 -12.54
N HIS A 67 28.48 -0.88 -13.33
CA HIS A 67 29.08 -1.08 -14.64
C HIS A 67 28.65 0.03 -15.60
N GLN A 68 29.57 0.95 -15.87
CA GLN A 68 29.45 1.89 -16.97
C GLN A 68 29.42 1.09 -18.28
N ASN A 69 28.38 1.33 -19.10
CA ASN A 69 28.25 0.92 -20.51
C ASN A 69 27.36 -0.30 -20.83
N VAL A 70 26.15 -0.32 -20.27
CA VAL A 70 25.02 -1.10 -20.82
C VAL A 70 24.61 -0.60 -22.21
N ARG A 71 24.74 0.71 -22.45
CA ARG A 71 24.34 1.37 -23.71
C ARG A 71 24.99 0.74 -24.95
N ASP A 72 26.20 0.22 -24.82
CA ASP A 72 26.95 -0.34 -25.96
C ASP A 72 26.54 -1.79 -26.29
N ASN A 73 25.85 -2.48 -25.37
CA ASN A 73 25.41 -3.87 -25.57
C ASN A 73 24.05 -3.98 -26.26
N TYR A 74 23.25 -2.90 -26.31
CA TYR A 74 21.92 -2.94 -26.90
C TYR A 74 21.73 -1.83 -27.94
N ILE A 75 21.24 -2.22 -29.12
CA ILE A 75 20.77 -1.30 -30.15
C ILE A 75 19.40 -0.77 -29.72
N LEU A 76 19.36 0.04 -28.67
CA LEU A 76 18.13 0.63 -28.15
C LEU A 76 18.07 2.11 -28.44
N HIS A 77 16.86 2.55 -28.81
CA HIS A 77 16.54 3.97 -28.80
C HIS A 77 16.72 4.54 -27.38
N SER A 78 17.16 5.80 -27.28
CA SER A 78 17.45 6.44 -26.00
C SER A 78 16.26 6.43 -25.04
N GLU A 79 15.06 6.72 -25.56
CA GLU A 79 13.80 6.69 -24.81
C GLU A 79 13.50 5.29 -24.22
N THR A 80 13.72 4.24 -25.01
CA THR A 80 13.50 2.85 -24.59
C THR A 80 14.51 2.46 -23.50
N TYR A 81 15.77 2.88 -23.66
CA TYR A 81 16.81 2.64 -22.67
C TYR A 81 16.54 3.37 -21.35
N GLU A 82 16.10 4.62 -21.41
CA GLU A 82 15.70 5.41 -20.23
C GLU A 82 14.53 4.74 -19.50
N TRP A 83 13.50 4.32 -20.25
CA TRP A 83 12.37 3.57 -19.71
C TRP A 83 12.82 2.27 -19.01
N LEU A 84 13.73 1.51 -19.64
CA LEU A 84 14.25 0.26 -19.11
C LEU A 84 15.03 0.50 -17.80
N THR A 85 15.87 1.53 -17.79
CA THR A 85 16.65 1.96 -16.63
C THR A 85 15.74 2.35 -15.46
N ASN A 86 14.73 3.19 -15.72
CA ASN A 86 13.77 3.61 -14.71
C ASN A 86 12.96 2.43 -14.14
N SER A 87 12.59 1.49 -15.00
CA SER A 87 11.90 0.25 -14.59
C SER A 87 12.80 -0.62 -13.70
N GLY A 88 14.09 -0.72 -14.03
CA GLY A 88 15.09 -1.41 -13.20
C GLY A 88 15.26 -0.77 -11.83
N ILE A 89 15.39 0.56 -11.77
CA ILE A 89 15.47 1.32 -10.51
C ILE A 89 14.22 1.07 -9.66
N GLN A 90 13.03 1.10 -10.27
CA GLN A 90 11.78 0.85 -9.56
C GLN A 90 11.72 -0.59 -9.03
N LYS A 91 12.21 -1.58 -9.78
CA LYS A 91 12.27 -2.98 -9.33
C LYS A 91 13.20 -3.12 -8.12
N ILE A 92 14.39 -2.51 -8.16
CA ILE A 92 15.33 -2.49 -7.04
C ILE A 92 14.67 -1.87 -5.80
N ARG A 93 14.03 -0.71 -5.94
CA ARG A 93 13.32 -0.05 -4.83
C ARG A 93 12.21 -0.92 -4.25
N ASN A 94 11.44 -1.60 -5.10
CA ASN A 94 10.40 -2.52 -4.65
C ASN A 94 10.98 -3.72 -3.88
N GLN A 95 12.09 -4.31 -4.36
CA GLN A 95 12.78 -5.39 -3.66
C GLN A 95 13.30 -4.95 -2.29
N VAL A 96 13.92 -3.77 -2.21
CA VAL A 96 14.38 -3.22 -0.93
C VAL A 96 13.20 -3.00 0.02
N ASN A 97 12.11 -2.41 -0.46
CA ASN A 97 10.91 -2.22 0.37
C ASN A 97 10.37 -3.55 0.90
N SER A 98 10.26 -4.57 0.05
CA SER A 98 9.83 -5.91 0.48
C SER A 98 10.76 -6.49 1.54
N SER A 99 12.07 -6.38 1.36
CA SER A 99 13.06 -6.86 2.34
C SER A 99 12.97 -6.10 3.67
N ILE A 100 12.78 -4.78 3.63
CA ILE A 100 12.58 -3.96 4.82
C ILE A 100 11.36 -4.43 5.61
N TYR A 101 10.21 -4.61 4.96
CA TYR A 101 8.98 -5.04 5.64
C TYR A 101 9.10 -6.45 6.23
N GLU A 102 9.77 -7.36 5.53
CA GLU A 102 10.02 -8.72 6.03
C GLU A 102 10.90 -8.69 7.29
N ARG A 103 12.02 -7.97 7.25
CA ARG A 103 12.96 -7.85 8.38
C ARG A 103 12.34 -7.14 9.59
N LEU A 104 11.56 -6.08 9.36
CA LEU A 104 10.81 -5.42 10.42
C LEU A 104 9.83 -6.38 11.10
N ARG A 105 9.11 -7.19 10.33
CA ARG A 105 8.19 -8.19 10.87
C ARG A 105 8.91 -9.26 11.69
N ASN A 106 10.17 -9.55 11.35
CA ASN A 106 11.03 -10.46 12.10
C ASN A 106 11.64 -9.83 13.37
N GLY A 107 11.37 -8.54 13.63
CA GLY A 107 11.81 -7.85 14.84
C GLY A 107 13.25 -7.32 14.78
N GLU A 108 13.82 -7.21 13.58
CA GLU A 108 15.14 -6.60 13.39
C GLU A 108 15.11 -5.09 13.69
N GLN A 109 16.23 -4.56 14.20
CA GLN A 109 16.35 -3.13 14.49
C GLN A 109 16.45 -2.30 13.22
N ILE A 110 15.72 -1.18 13.17
CA ILE A 110 15.63 -0.29 12.01
C ILE A 110 17.00 0.12 11.47
N GLU A 111 17.93 0.47 12.35
CA GLU A 111 19.27 0.91 12.00
C GLU A 111 20.11 -0.21 11.36
N SER A 112 19.88 -1.46 11.75
CA SER A 112 20.52 -2.64 11.14
C SER A 112 19.96 -2.88 9.75
N ILE A 113 18.63 -2.85 9.62
CA ILE A 113 17.93 -3.04 8.35
C ILE A 113 18.41 -1.99 7.35
N ALA A 114 18.41 -0.70 7.73
CA ALA A 114 18.76 0.40 6.85
C ALA A 114 20.18 0.28 6.30
N LYS A 115 21.14 -0.17 7.11
CA LYS A 115 22.52 -0.39 6.67
C LYS A 115 22.67 -1.56 5.71
N GLU A 116 21.94 -2.65 5.94
CA GLU A 116 22.08 -3.87 5.14
C GLU A 116 21.37 -3.80 3.79
N VAL A 117 20.26 -3.06 3.69
CA VAL A 117 19.44 -2.99 2.47
C VAL A 117 19.68 -1.73 1.63
N ALA A 118 20.45 -0.77 2.13
CA ALA A 118 20.79 0.44 1.40
C ALA A 118 21.60 0.13 0.13
N ASN A 119 21.35 0.89 -0.93
CA ASN A 119 22.09 0.81 -2.18
C ASN A 119 22.17 2.19 -2.86
N SER A 120 22.85 2.24 -4.01
CA SER A 120 23.07 3.47 -4.79
C SER A 120 21.79 4.23 -5.19
N PHE A 121 20.63 3.57 -5.21
CA PHE A 121 19.34 4.15 -5.63
C PHE A 121 18.33 4.29 -4.49
N TYR A 122 18.69 3.84 -3.30
CA TYR A 122 17.87 3.95 -2.11
C TYR A 122 18.75 4.02 -0.86
N THR A 123 18.95 5.26 -0.40
CA THR A 123 19.91 5.60 0.66
C THR A 123 19.40 5.22 2.04
N GLU A 124 20.33 5.02 2.98
CA GLU A 124 20.02 4.77 4.39
C GLU A 124 19.07 5.83 4.96
N SER A 125 19.29 7.12 4.64
CA SER A 125 18.42 8.22 5.08
C SER A 125 16.99 8.13 4.54
N GLU A 126 16.81 7.74 3.28
CA GLU A 126 15.47 7.58 2.69
C GLU A 126 14.73 6.40 3.32
N ILE A 127 15.46 5.33 3.64
CA ILE A 127 14.92 4.16 4.33
C ILE A 127 14.49 4.52 5.75
N LEU A 128 15.36 5.18 6.53
CA LEU A 128 15.07 5.59 7.90
C LEU A 128 13.85 6.51 7.98
N ASN A 129 13.77 7.53 7.11
CA ASN A 129 12.63 8.44 7.06
C ASN A 129 11.32 7.69 6.77
N LYS A 130 11.34 6.75 5.81
CA LYS A 130 10.17 5.95 5.48
C LYS A 130 9.73 5.06 6.65
N LEU A 131 10.68 4.43 7.33
CA LEU A 131 10.41 3.53 8.44
C LEU A 131 9.84 4.25 9.66
N GLN A 132 10.35 5.45 9.96
CA GLN A 132 9.81 6.28 11.03
C GLN A 132 8.35 6.67 10.76
N CYS A 133 8.02 7.09 9.52
CA CYS A 133 6.65 7.41 9.14
C CYS A 133 5.68 6.21 9.23
N GLU A 134 6.13 4.99 8.91
CA GLU A 134 5.28 3.80 9.03
C GLU A 134 5.04 3.41 10.49
N GLN A 135 6.07 3.48 11.35
CA GLN A 135 5.89 3.25 12.79
C GLN A 135 4.94 4.24 13.46
N GLU A 136 4.95 5.51 13.04
CA GLU A 136 4.00 6.50 13.52
C GLU A 136 2.55 6.16 13.12
N LYS A 137 2.34 5.70 11.89
CA LYS A 137 1.01 5.25 11.43
C LYS A 137 0.52 4.05 12.22
N ASP A 138 1.40 3.09 12.50
CA ASP A 138 1.05 1.89 13.26
C ASP A 138 0.65 2.26 14.69
N LYS A 139 1.39 3.15 15.36
CA LYS A 139 1.02 3.67 16.68
C LYS A 139 -0.35 4.35 16.69
N ILE A 140 -0.61 5.23 15.71
CA ILE A 140 -1.91 5.91 15.57
C ILE A 140 -3.05 4.90 15.35
N ASN A 141 -2.81 3.84 14.58
CA ASN A 141 -3.81 2.80 14.34
C ASN A 141 -4.06 1.93 15.57
N GLU A 142 -3.01 1.61 16.34
CA GLU A 142 -3.15 0.90 17.62
C GLU A 142 -3.95 1.72 18.64
N GLU A 143 -3.69 3.02 18.75
CA GLU A 143 -4.44 3.93 19.60
C GLU A 143 -5.93 3.98 19.24
N LYS A 144 -6.25 4.10 17.93
CA LYS A 144 -7.64 4.07 17.45
C LYS A 144 -8.33 2.74 17.75
N LYS A 145 -7.63 1.62 17.58
CA LYS A 145 -8.16 0.28 17.87
C LYS A 145 -8.42 0.12 19.36
N TYR A 146 -7.51 0.59 20.21
CA TYR A 146 -7.68 0.59 21.65
C TYR A 146 -8.89 1.44 22.08
N GLU A 147 -9.03 2.64 21.53
CA GLU A 147 -10.16 3.54 21.81
C GLU A 147 -11.51 2.92 21.40
N SER A 148 -11.57 2.28 20.23
CA SER A 148 -12.75 1.56 19.75
C SER A 148 -13.13 0.39 20.68
N THR A 149 -12.14 -0.41 21.06
CA THR A 149 -12.33 -1.56 21.96
C THR A 149 -12.82 -1.10 23.33
N ARG A 150 -12.25 -0.01 23.86
CA ARG A 150 -12.68 0.58 25.14
C ARG A 150 -14.12 1.08 25.07
N LYS A 151 -14.52 1.78 24.01
CA LYS A 151 -15.91 2.23 23.81
C LYS A 151 -16.88 1.05 23.79
N TYR A 152 -16.53 -0.04 23.12
CA TYR A 152 -17.33 -1.27 23.09
C TYR A 152 -17.56 -1.85 24.49
N TRP A 153 -16.49 -2.01 25.29
CA TRP A 153 -16.60 -2.52 26.66
C TRP A 153 -17.44 -1.62 27.58
N ILE A 154 -17.33 -0.30 27.43
CA ILE A 154 -18.15 0.67 28.18
C ILE A 154 -19.63 0.49 27.81
N LEU A 155 -19.95 0.42 26.52
CA LEU A 155 -21.30 0.20 26.01
C LEU A 155 -21.89 -1.12 26.51
N GLN A 156 -21.13 -2.21 26.43
CA GLN A 156 -21.57 -3.52 26.90
C GLN A 156 -21.87 -3.52 28.40
N SER A 157 -20.97 -2.92 29.20
CA SER A 157 -21.13 -2.81 30.66
C SER A 157 -22.37 -1.99 31.03
N ALA A 158 -22.60 -0.87 30.33
CA ALA A 158 -23.80 -0.04 30.53
C ALA A 158 -25.09 -0.82 30.21
N LEU A 159 -25.11 -1.59 29.12
CA LEU A 159 -26.25 -2.39 28.72
C LEU A 159 -26.59 -3.47 29.77
N SER A 160 -25.57 -4.18 30.26
CA SER A 160 -25.72 -5.18 31.33
C SER A 160 -26.27 -4.57 32.62
N LEU A 161 -25.83 -3.36 32.97
CA LEU A 161 -26.31 -2.65 34.15
C LEU A 161 -27.80 -2.25 34.02
N ILE A 162 -28.20 -1.74 32.85
CA ILE A 162 -29.61 -1.39 32.57
C ILE A 162 -30.50 -2.64 32.64
N LEU A 163 -30.07 -3.76 32.05
CA LEU A 163 -30.81 -5.02 32.13
C LEU A 163 -30.93 -5.55 33.57
N GLY A 164 -29.86 -5.42 34.37
CA GLY A 164 -29.87 -5.75 35.79
C GLY A 164 -30.89 -4.93 36.57
N ILE A 165 -30.89 -3.61 36.37
CA ILE A 165 -31.85 -2.68 37.01
C ILE A 165 -33.29 -3.03 36.57
N PHE A 166 -33.51 -3.33 35.30
CA PHE A 166 -34.83 -3.69 34.77
C PHE A 166 -35.37 -4.99 35.37
N ASN A 167 -34.51 -6.01 35.55
CA ASN A 167 -34.91 -7.26 36.20
C ASN A 167 -35.24 -7.07 37.69
N ILE A 168 -34.47 -6.25 38.41
CA ILE A 168 -34.77 -5.90 39.81
C ILE A 168 -36.10 -5.14 39.90
N ALA A 169 -36.33 -4.23 38.96
CA ALA A 169 -37.56 -3.46 38.85
C ALA A 169 -38.80 -4.35 38.60
N LEU A 170 -38.69 -5.35 37.74
CA LEU A 170 -39.77 -6.31 37.48
C LEU A 170 -40.12 -7.15 38.72
N SER A 171 -39.15 -7.40 39.60
CA SER A 171 -39.32 -8.20 40.82
C SER A 171 -39.99 -7.43 41.97
N ILE A 172 -40.08 -6.10 41.91
CA ILE A 172 -40.61 -5.25 42.97
C ILE A 172 -41.91 -4.60 42.48
N LYS A 173 -43.01 -4.68 43.26
CA LYS A 173 -44.34 -4.18 42.82
C LYS A 173 -44.31 -2.71 42.36
N PHE A 174 -45.04 -2.47 41.27
CA PHE A 174 -44.88 -1.44 40.23
C PHE A 174 -44.77 0.05 40.58
N ASN A 175 -44.97 0.53 41.82
CA ASN A 175 -45.21 1.98 42.04
C ASN A 175 -44.02 2.77 42.62
N THR A 176 -43.21 2.19 43.52
CA THR A 176 -41.96 2.83 44.01
C THR A 176 -40.79 2.68 43.05
N VAL A 177 -40.90 1.73 42.12
CA VAL A 177 -39.84 1.32 41.21
C VAL A 177 -39.66 2.27 40.03
N LEU A 178 -40.75 2.86 39.51
CA LEU A 178 -40.69 3.77 38.35
C LEU A 178 -39.80 5.00 38.63
N HIS A 179 -39.86 5.54 39.85
CA HIS A 179 -39.01 6.66 40.26
C HIS A 179 -37.55 6.25 40.48
N LEU A 180 -37.29 5.04 40.98
CA LEU A 180 -35.94 4.54 41.17
C LEU A 180 -35.26 4.16 39.84
N THR A 181 -35.99 3.57 38.90
CA THR A 181 -35.47 3.22 37.56
C THR A 181 -35.20 4.47 36.72
N LEU A 182 -36.09 5.47 36.74
CA LEU A 182 -35.82 6.76 36.10
C LEU A 182 -34.61 7.46 36.72
N GLY A 183 -34.47 7.42 38.05
CA GLY A 183 -33.28 7.95 38.75
C GLY A 183 -31.99 7.23 38.37
N CYS A 184 -31.98 5.90 38.33
CA CYS A 184 -30.82 5.12 37.92
C CYS A 184 -30.46 5.32 36.44
N ILE A 185 -31.45 5.44 35.55
CA ILE A 185 -31.20 5.74 34.12
C ILE A 185 -30.57 7.12 33.98
N PHE A 186 -31.03 8.13 34.74
CA PHE A 186 -30.42 9.46 34.74
C PHE A 186 -28.98 9.44 35.28
N ILE A 187 -28.71 8.68 36.34
CA ILE A 187 -27.35 8.55 36.89
C ILE A 187 -26.44 7.81 35.90
N CYS A 188 -26.93 6.75 35.24
CA CYS A 188 -26.17 6.03 34.22
C CYS A 188 -25.90 6.91 33.00
N ALA A 189 -26.90 7.67 32.53
CA ALA A 189 -26.74 8.63 31.44
C ALA A 189 -25.75 9.74 31.81
N ALA A 190 -25.77 10.23 33.05
CA ALA A 190 -24.82 11.21 33.57
C ALA A 190 -23.40 10.65 33.69
N LEU A 191 -23.24 9.39 34.15
CA LEU A 191 -21.94 8.72 34.22
C LEU A 191 -21.36 8.46 32.82
N ILE A 192 -22.19 8.04 31.86
CA ILE A 192 -21.78 7.85 30.47
C ILE A 192 -21.35 9.19 29.87
N ASN A 193 -22.13 10.27 30.07
CA ASN A 193 -21.73 11.61 29.63
C ASN A 193 -20.43 12.09 30.30
N TYR A 194 -20.27 11.87 31.61
CA TYR A 194 -19.05 12.26 32.33
C TYR A 194 -17.81 11.51 31.81
N ILE A 195 -17.93 10.21 31.54
CA ILE A 195 -16.84 9.39 30.98
C ILE A 195 -16.54 9.76 29.51
N MET A 196 -17.55 10.14 28.73
CA MET A 196 -17.37 10.57 27.34
C MET A 196 -16.84 12.00 27.20
N VAL A 197 -17.01 12.85 28.23
CA VAL A 197 -16.64 14.27 28.19
C VAL A 197 -15.26 14.54 28.79
N ASP A 198 -14.58 13.60 29.45
CA ASP A 198 -13.25 13.86 30.01
C ASP A 198 -12.19 14.09 28.90
N PRO A 199 -11.74 15.34 28.66
CA PRO A 199 -10.73 15.68 27.67
C PRO A 199 -9.34 15.74 28.31
N LYS A 200 -9.18 15.25 29.55
CA LYS A 200 -7.93 15.31 30.32
C LYS A 200 -7.40 13.93 30.70
N MET A 201 -7.12 13.14 29.67
CA MET A 201 -5.81 12.47 29.61
C MET A 201 -5.11 12.99 28.36
N LYS A 202 -4.49 14.17 28.54
CA LYS A 202 -3.42 14.69 27.69
C LYS A 202 -2.18 13.82 27.86
#